data_AF-A0A517XYF3-F1
#
_entry.id   AF-A0A517XYF3-F1
#
_cell.length_a   1.000
_cell.length_b   1.000
_cell.length_c   1.000
_cell.angle_alpha   90.00
_cell.angle_beta   90.00
_cell.angle_gamma   90.00
#
_symmetry.space_group_name_H-M   'P 1'
#
loop_
_entity.id
_entity.type
_entity.pdbx_description
1 polymer ?
#
loop_
_entity_poly.entity_id
_entity_poly.type
_entity_poly.pdbx_seq_one_letter_code
_entity_poly.pdbx_strand_id
1 'polypeptide(L)'
;MLFFLLAGHALMDYSLQNDAMAACKCRRTTNPLQQAVPWYYWLSAHALLHGAAVGVIVRWSGAQYEVAVMFGFAETILHWFIDLGKCEKLYSIHIDQGLHVLCKVAWWALFAGGVVSYGAV
;
A
#
# COMPACT_ATOMS: atom_id res chain seq x y z
N MET A 1 -11.02 6.45 -11.02
CA MET A 1 -10.39 5.45 -10.13
C MET A 1 -8.86 5.61 -10.03
N LEU A 2 -8.08 5.51 -11.11
CA LEU A 2 -6.59 5.59 -11.05
C LEU A 2 -6.07 6.81 -10.29
N PHE A 3 -6.62 8.00 -10.58
CA PHE A 3 -6.28 9.23 -9.86
C PHE A 3 -6.39 9.06 -8.32
N PHE A 4 -7.48 8.45 -7.84
CA PHE A 4 -7.70 8.23 -6.41
C PHE A 4 -6.77 7.17 -5.83
N LEU A 5 -6.39 6.15 -6.61
CA LEU A 5 -5.40 5.15 -6.17
C LEU A 5 -4.03 5.82 -5.97
N LEU A 6 -3.62 6.69 -6.89
CA LEU A 6 -2.37 7.47 -6.77
C LEU A 6 -2.44 8.48 -5.62
N ALA A 7 -3.56 9.19 -5.48
CA ALA A 7 -3.77 10.14 -4.39
C ALA A 7 -3.80 9.44 -3.03
N GLY A 8 -4.45 8.28 -2.91
CA GLY A 8 -4.50 7.49 -1.68
C GLY A 8 -3.12 7.00 -1.26
N HIS A 9 -2.30 6.57 -2.22
CA HIS A 9 -0.89 6.27 -1.97
C HIS A 9 -0.12 7.48 -1.46
N ALA A 10 -0.20 8.61 -2.17
CA ALA A 10 0.52 9.81 -1.78
C ALA A 10 0.08 10.33 -0.39
N LEU A 11 -1.22 10.26 -0.09
CA LEU A 11 -1.78 10.61 1.20
C LEU A 11 -1.16 9.78 2.33
N MET A 12 -1.07 8.46 2.16
CA MET A 12 -0.56 7.55 3.19
C MET A 12 0.95 7.70 3.39
N ASP A 13 1.73 7.80 2.30
CA ASP A 13 3.20 7.83 2.38
C ASP A 13 3.80 9.19 2.71
N TYR A 14 3.12 10.28 2.36
CA TYR A 14 3.68 11.64 2.52
C TYR A 14 2.95 12.50 3.54
N SER A 15 1.62 12.40 3.62
CA SER A 15 0.85 13.27 4.51
C SER A 15 0.55 12.62 5.86
N LEU A 16 0.30 11.31 5.89
CA LEU A 16 -0.09 10.58 7.11
C LEU A 16 1.05 9.80 7.75
N GLN A 17 2.09 9.47 6.99
CA GLN A 17 3.30 8.85 7.51
C GLN A 17 4.18 9.91 8.18
N ASN A 18 4.34 9.79 9.49
CA ASN A 18 5.31 10.61 10.24
C ASN A 18 6.72 10.02 10.17
N ASP A 19 7.72 10.80 10.58
CA ASP A 19 9.13 10.40 10.58
C ASP A 19 9.39 9.13 11.42
N ALA A 20 8.66 8.97 12.53
CA ALA A 20 8.79 7.80 13.39
C ALA A 20 8.35 6.52 12.66
N MET A 21 7.21 6.53 11.97
CA MET A 21 6.71 5.44 11.14
C MET A 21 7.69 5.13 10.01
N ALA A 22 8.14 6.16 9.28
CA ALA A 22 9.07 6.00 8.16
C ALA A 22 10.39 5.36 8.58
N ALA A 23 10.92 5.71 9.75
CA ALA A 23 12.13 5.11 10.31
C ALA A 23 11.88 3.72 10.92
N CYS A 24 10.83 3.58 11.73
CA CYS A 24 10.58 2.38 12.53
C CYS A 24 10.02 1.20 11.73
N LYS A 25 9.44 1.43 10.55
CA LYS A 25 9.10 0.34 9.61
C LYS A 25 10.33 -0.37 9.04
N CYS A 26 11.50 0.27 9.06
CA CYS A 26 12.74 -0.32 8.58
C CYS A 26 13.44 -1.15 9.68
N ARG A 27 13.56 -2.46 9.45
CA ARG A 27 14.14 -3.45 10.38
C ARG A 27 15.53 -3.10 10.93
N ARG A 28 16.34 -2.35 10.18
CA ARG A 28 17.73 -2.02 10.54
C ARG A 28 17.90 -0.59 11.06
N THR A 29 16.82 0.10 11.40
CA THR A 29 16.90 1.43 12.02
C THR A 29 17.49 1.36 13.42
N THR A 30 18.08 2.46 13.89
CA THR A 30 18.56 2.62 15.27
C THR A 30 17.63 3.49 16.11
N ASN A 31 16.43 3.80 15.60
CA ASN A 31 15.46 4.61 16.32
C ASN A 31 15.00 3.91 17.62
N PRO A 32 15.10 4.56 18.79
CA PRO A 32 14.76 3.94 20.08
C PRO A 32 13.29 3.51 20.17
N LEU A 33 12.37 4.13 19.41
CA LEU A 33 10.96 3.73 19.39
C LEU A 33 10.76 2.29 18.87
N GLN A 34 11.67 1.79 18.03
CA GLN A 34 11.61 0.42 17.54
C GLN A 34 11.93 -0.62 18.63
N GLN A 35 12.56 -0.21 19.75
CA GLN A 35 12.77 -1.09 20.90
C GLN A 35 11.46 -1.37 21.65
N ALA A 36 10.55 -0.39 21.69
CA ALA A 36 9.25 -0.53 22.33
C ALA A 36 8.24 -1.24 21.42
N VAL A 37 8.27 -0.96 20.11
CA VAL A 37 7.38 -1.56 19.12
C VAL A 37 8.22 -2.15 17.99
N PRO A 38 8.26 -3.49 17.83
CA PRO A 38 9.04 -4.13 16.79
C PRO A 38 8.70 -3.66 15.37
N TRP A 39 9.69 -3.63 14.49
CA TRP A 39 9.59 -3.11 13.11
C TRP A 39 8.43 -3.71 12.30
N TYR A 40 8.13 -4.99 12.50
CA TYR A 40 7.10 -5.67 11.74
C TYR A 40 5.69 -5.17 12.08
N TYR A 41 5.46 -4.59 13.27
CA TYR A 41 4.19 -3.93 13.57
C TYR A 41 4.05 -2.61 12.80
N TRP A 42 5.12 -1.81 12.76
CA TRP A 42 5.15 -0.57 11.98
C TRP A 42 4.92 -0.83 10.50
N LEU A 43 5.70 -1.74 9.91
CA LEU A 43 5.58 -2.07 8.50
C LEU A 43 4.23 -2.69 8.15
N SER A 44 3.74 -3.63 8.97
CA SER A 44 2.44 -4.25 8.70
C SER A 44 1.29 -3.28 8.84
N ALA A 45 1.30 -2.38 9.83
CA ALA A 45 0.28 -1.35 9.97
C ALA A 45 0.28 -0.36 8.79
N HIS A 46 1.47 0.06 8.36
CA HIS A 46 1.63 0.93 7.20
C HIS A 46 1.09 0.27 5.92
N ALA A 47 1.56 -0.93 5.59
CA ALA A 47 1.11 -1.67 4.42
C ALA A 47 -0.41 -1.96 4.46
N LEU A 48 -0.95 -2.28 5.64
CA LEU A 48 -2.38 -2.51 5.84
C LEU A 48 -3.22 -1.26 5.53
N LEU A 49 -2.75 -0.06 5.91
CA LEU A 49 -3.44 1.19 5.59
C LEU A 49 -3.44 1.49 4.09
N HIS A 50 -2.36 1.17 3.37
CA HIS A 50 -2.34 1.25 1.90
C HIS A 50 -3.31 0.25 1.27
N GLY A 51 -3.35 -0.98 1.78
CA GLY A 51 -4.35 -1.97 1.39
C GLY A 51 -5.78 -1.51 1.63
N ALA A 52 -6.06 -0.96 2.81
CA ALA A 52 -7.37 -0.41 3.15
C ALA A 52 -7.76 0.74 2.21
N ALA A 53 -6.83 1.65 1.88
CA ALA A 53 -7.07 2.72 0.91
C ALA A 53 -7.47 2.15 -0.45
N VAL A 54 -6.73 1.18 -0.98
CA VAL A 54 -7.06 0.51 -2.24
C VAL A 54 -8.43 -0.17 -2.17
N GLY A 55 -8.70 -0.96 -1.13
CA GLY A 55 -9.97 -1.66 -0.96
C GLY A 55 -11.16 -0.69 -0.90
N VAL A 56 -11.05 0.42 -0.15
CA VAL A 56 -12.08 1.45 -0.09
C VAL A 56 -12.31 2.10 -1.45
N ILE A 57 -11.25 2.46 -2.18
CA ILE A 57 -11.38 3.07 -3.51
C ILE A 57 -12.03 2.11 -4.51
N VAL A 58 -11.64 0.84 -4.48
CA VAL A 58 -12.22 -0.22 -5.32
C VAL A 58 -13.69 -0.43 -4.98
N ARG A 59 -14.04 -0.52 -3.69
CA ARG A 59 -15.43 -0.63 -3.23
C ARG A 59 -16.28 0.57 -3.63
N TRP A 60 -15.75 1.78 -3.48
CA TRP A 60 -16.40 3.03 -3.86
C TRP A 60 -16.61 3.13 -5.37
N SER A 61 -15.75 2.49 -6.16
CA SER A 61 -15.86 2.42 -7.62
C SER A 61 -16.88 1.38 -8.11
N GLY A 62 -17.63 0.73 -7.20
CA GLY A 62 -18.71 -0.20 -7.54
C GLY A 62 -18.36 -1.69 -7.45
N ALA A 63 -17.17 -2.04 -6.95
CA ALA A 63 -16.80 -3.43 -6.74
C ALA A 63 -17.64 -4.11 -5.64
N GLN A 64 -17.82 -5.42 -5.76
CA GLN A 64 -18.34 -6.26 -4.66
C GLN A 64 -17.40 -6.23 -3.44
N TYR A 65 -17.93 -6.54 -2.27
CA TYR A 65 -17.18 -6.45 -1.02
C TYR A 65 -15.98 -7.40 -1.01
N GLU A 66 -16.17 -8.64 -1.46
CA GLU A 66 -15.15 -9.68 -1.54
C GLU A 66 -14.01 -9.25 -2.47
N VAL A 67 -14.37 -8.69 -3.64
CA VAL A 67 -13.41 -8.13 -4.60
C VAL A 67 -12.60 -6.99 -3.98
N ALA A 68 -13.26 -6.05 -3.31
CA ALA A 68 -12.59 -4.94 -2.65
C ALA A 68 -11.62 -5.42 -1.55
N VAL A 69 -12.03 -6.40 -0.75
CA VAL A 69 -11.19 -7.03 0.28
C VAL A 69 -9.99 -7.73 -0.37
N MET A 70 -10.19 -8.45 -1.48
CA MET A 70 -9.09 -9.12 -2.20
C MET A 70 -8.07 -8.11 -2.74
N PHE A 71 -8.51 -7.01 -3.36
CA PHE A 71 -7.60 -5.95 -3.82
C PHE A 71 -6.84 -5.29 -2.67
N GLY A 72 -7.53 -4.99 -1.56
CA GLY A 72 -6.89 -4.40 -0.40
C GLY A 72 -5.88 -5.34 0.26
N PHE A 73 -6.19 -6.63 0.36
CA PHE A 73 -5.27 -7.64 0.88
C PHE A 73 -4.05 -7.83 -0.04
N ALA A 74 -4.27 -7.87 -1.36
CA ALA A 74 -3.18 -7.98 -2.33
C ALA A 74 -2.26 -6.75 -2.30
N GLU A 75 -2.80 -5.53 -2.24
CA GLU A 75 -1.99 -4.33 -2.04
C GLU A 75 -1.24 -4.39 -0.71
N THR A 76 -1.87 -4.84 0.38
CA THR A 76 -1.17 -4.99 1.67
C THR A 76 0.08 -5.85 1.53
N ILE A 77 -0.03 -7.01 0.89
CA ILE A 77 1.11 -7.93 0.69
C ILE A 77 2.18 -7.29 -0.19
N LEU A 78 1.80 -6.78 -1.37
CA LEU A 78 2.77 -6.20 -2.31
C LEU A 78 3.46 -4.99 -1.70
N HIS A 79 2.70 -4.10 -1.07
CA HIS A 79 3.21 -2.89 -0.43
C HIS A 79 4.20 -3.24 0.68
N TRP A 80 3.87 -4.24 1.51
CA TRP A 80 4.76 -4.72 2.57
C TRP A 80 6.12 -5.17 2.03
N PHE A 81 6.14 -5.96 0.95
CA PHE A 81 7.38 -6.45 0.35
C PHE A 81 8.16 -5.35 -0.39
N ILE A 82 7.48 -4.40 -1.03
CA ILE A 82 8.14 -3.26 -1.67
C ILE A 82 8.85 -2.41 -0.61
N ASP A 83 8.13 -2.04 0.45
CA ASP A 83 8.71 -1.25 1.53
C ASP A 83 9.85 -1.99 2.24
N LEU A 84 9.69 -3.31 2.48
CA LEU A 84 10.76 -4.12 3.05
C LEU A 84 11.99 -4.07 2.17
N GLY A 85 11.84 -4.25 0.85
CA GLY A 85 12.96 -4.20 -0.09
C GLY A 85 13.73 -2.88 -0.04
N LYS A 86 13.01 -1.75 0.02
CA LYS A 86 13.63 -0.42 0.17
C LYS A 86 14.25 -0.22 1.56
N CYS A 87 13.60 -0.64 2.64
CA CYS A 87 14.19 -0.61 3.99
C CYS A 87 15.44 -1.50 4.11
N GLU A 88 15.48 -2.60 3.37
CA GLU A 88 16.64 -3.49 3.24
C GLU A 88 17.68 -2.98 2.23
N LYS A 89 17.49 -1.77 1.68
CA LYS A 89 18.40 -1.11 0.72
C LYS A 89 18.67 -1.95 -0.53
N LEU A 90 17.71 -2.77 -0.94
CA LEU A 90 17.80 -3.54 -2.20
C LEU A 90 17.68 -2.63 -3.43
N TYR A 91 17.05 -1.47 -3.28
CA TYR A 91 16.88 -0.47 -4.33
C TYR A 91 16.64 0.94 -3.75
N SER A 92 16.76 1.94 -4.63
CA SER A 92 16.56 3.36 -4.30
C SER A 92 15.08 3.76 -4.14
N ILE A 93 14.85 4.95 -3.61
CA ILE A 93 13.51 5.57 -3.51
C ILE A 93 12.80 5.72 -4.87
N HIS A 94 13.53 5.89 -5.97
CA HIS A 94 12.90 6.00 -7.30
C HIS A 94 12.29 4.69 -7.76
N ILE A 95 12.93 3.56 -7.43
CA ILE A 95 12.42 2.22 -7.76
C ILE A 95 11.25 1.89 -6.85
N ASP A 96 11.36 2.19 -5.55
CA ASP A 96 10.28 2.07 -4.57
C ASP A 96 8.99 2.77 -5.05
N GLN A 97 9.08 4.06 -5.36
CA GLN A 97 7.94 4.84 -5.86
C GLN A 97 7.43 4.32 -7.21
N GLY A 98 8.33 3.90 -8.10
CA GLY A 98 7.96 3.29 -9.38
C GLY A 98 7.15 2.00 -9.20
N LEU A 99 7.57 1.12 -8.29
CA LEU A 99 6.86 -0.12 -7.96
C LEU A 99 5.50 0.18 -7.33
N HIS A 100 5.43 1.14 -6.43
CA HIS A 100 4.15 1.53 -5.85
C HIS A 100 3.20 2.06 -6.93
N VAL A 101 3.62 3.00 -7.78
CA VAL A 101 2.79 3.50 -8.89
C VAL A 101 2.37 2.37 -9.82
N LEU A 102 3.28 1.46 -10.16
CA LEU A 102 2.99 0.28 -10.98
C LEU A 102 1.87 -0.58 -10.38
N CYS A 103 1.87 -0.82 -9.06
CA CYS A 103 0.78 -1.52 -8.39
C CYS A 103 -0.58 -0.81 -8.61
N LYS A 104 -0.63 0.53 -8.54
CA LYS A 104 -1.89 1.27 -8.68
C LYS A 104 -2.39 1.24 -10.12
N VAL A 105 -1.48 1.31 -11.08
CA VAL A 105 -1.78 1.11 -12.50
C VAL A 105 -2.28 -0.32 -12.75
N ALA A 106 -1.67 -1.33 -12.14
CA ALA A 106 -2.09 -2.72 -12.26
C ALA A 106 -3.50 -2.94 -11.68
N TRP A 107 -3.80 -2.42 -10.48
CA TRP A 107 -5.16 -2.48 -9.92
C TRP A 107 -6.17 -1.76 -10.80
N TRP A 108 -5.80 -0.60 -11.32
CA TRP A 108 -6.67 0.11 -12.25
C TRP A 108 -6.94 -0.69 -13.53
N ALA A 109 -5.91 -1.28 -14.14
CA ALA A 109 -6.05 -2.07 -15.34
C ALA A 109 -6.91 -3.33 -15.11
N LEU A 110 -6.72 -4.04 -13.98
CA LEU A 110 -7.51 -5.22 -13.63
C LEU A 110 -9.00 -4.90 -13.44
N PHE A 111 -9.30 -3.78 -12.78
CA PHE A 111 -10.67 -3.34 -12.59
C PHE A 111 -11.30 -2.82 -13.89
N ALA A 112 -10.62 -1.93 -14.61
CA ALA A 112 -11.13 -1.30 -15.83
C ALA A 112 -11.24 -2.28 -17.01
N GLY A 113 -10.37 -3.29 -17.07
CA GLY A 113 -10.40 -4.34 -18.08
C GLY A 113 -11.53 -5.35 -17.92
N GLY A 114 -12.37 -5.22 -16.88
CA GLY A 114 -13.50 -6.14 -16.64
C GLY A 114 -13.09 -7.54 -16.21
N VAL A 115 -11.81 -7.77 -15.88
CA VAL A 115 -11.31 -9.03 -15.31
C VAL A 115 -11.98 -9.32 -13.96
N VAL A 116 -12.44 -8.27 -13.29
CA VAL A 116 -13.12 -8.36 -12.00
C VAL A 116 -14.44 -7.61 -12.12
N SER A 117 -15.53 -8.38 -12.12
CA SER A 117 -16.87 -7.94 -12.53
C SER A 117 -17.40 -6.76 -11.73
N TYR A 118 -18.04 -5.81 -12.41
CA TYR A 118 -19.03 -4.93 -11.79
C TYR A 118 -20.15 -5.79 -11.25
N GLY A 119 -20.45 -5.69 -9.96
CA GLY A 119 -21.63 -6.34 -9.41
C GLY A 119 -22.86 -5.72 -10.07
N ALA A 120 -23.53 -6.48 -10.92
CA ALA A 120 -24.92 -6.24 -11.25
C ALA A 120 -25.74 -6.51 -9.98
N VAL A 121 -26.09 -5.44 -9.27
CA VAL A 121 -27.27 -5.35 -8.38
C VAL A 121 -27.73 -3.90 -8.33
#